data_AF-A0A7H1AIG6-F1
#
_entry.id   AF-A0A7H1AIG6-F1
#
_cell.length_a   1.000
_cell.length_b   1.000
_cell.length_c   1.000
_cell.angle_alpha   90.00
_cell.angle_beta   90.00
_cell.angle_gamma   90.00
#
_symmetry.space_group_name_H-M   'P 1'
#
loop_
_entity.id
_entity.type
_entity.pdbx_description
1 polymer ?
#
loop_
_entity_poly.entity_id
_entity_poly.type
_entity_poly.pdbx_seq_one_letter_code
_entity_poly.pdbx_strand_id
1 'polypeptide(L)' 'MSVIPEFLSLDEAAHHLYVAGDAGPILCSVDGSRWLAWQDGRSKLVVDDVDDVDRCIAA' A
#
# COMPACT_ATOMS: atom_id res chain seq x y z
N MET A 1 0.02 -5.97 17.95
CA MET A 1 1.03 -5.34 17.08
C MET A 1 0.75 -5.81 15.66
N SER A 2 -0.04 -5.06 14.88
CA SER A 2 -0.29 -5.42 13.48
C SER A 2 0.90 -4.94 12.67
N VAL A 3 1.82 -5.86 12.34
CA VAL A 3 2.94 -5.58 11.46
C VAL A 3 2.40 -5.53 10.03
N ILE A 4 2.63 -4.40 9.36
CA ILE A 4 2.37 -4.27 7.92
C ILE A 4 3.55 -4.93 7.20
N PRO A 5 3.35 -5.95 6.35
CA PRO A 5 4.42 -6.55 5.57
C PRO A 5 5.04 -5.52 4.61
N GLU A 6 6.37 -5.47 4.57
CA GLU A 6 7.14 -4.71 3.58
C GLU A 6 7.50 -5.60 2.40
N PHE A 7 7.29 -5.09 1.19
CA PHE A 7 7.70 -5.73 -0.06
C PHE A 7 8.54 -4.76 -0.89
N LEU A 8 9.40 -5.30 -1.76
CA LEU A 8 10.22 -4.50 -2.68
C LEU A 8 9.36 -3.92 -3.81
N SER A 9 8.22 -4.56 -4.13
CA SER A 9 7.31 -4.11 -5.19
C SER A 9 5.88 -4.61 -4.98
N LEU A 10 4.93 -4.02 -5.71
CA LEU A 10 3.54 -4.47 -5.74
C LEU A 10 3.36 -5.84 -6.41
N ASP A 11 4.24 -6.20 -7.34
CA ASP A 11 4.28 -7.52 -7.97
C ASP A 11 4.62 -8.60 -6.95
N GLU A 12 5.63 -8.35 -6.11
CA GLU A 12 6.00 -9.25 -5.02
C GLU A 12 4.85 -9.43 -4.01
N ALA A 13 4.15 -8.34 -3.66
CA ALA A 13 2.98 -8.40 -2.79
C ALA A 13 1.84 -9.25 -3.40
N ALA A 14 1.57 -9.10 -4.69
CA ALA A 14 0.57 -9.90 -5.40
C ALA A 14 1.00 -11.38 -5.53
N HIS A 15 2.29 -11.64 -5.74
CA HIS A 15 2.83 -13.00 -5.76
C HIS A 15 2.73 -13.67 -4.38
N HIS A 16 2.99 -12.93 -3.30
CA HIS A 16 2.81 -13.43 -1.94
C HIS A 16 1.36 -13.88 -1.69
N LEU A 17 0.39 -13.06 -2.12
CA LEU A 17 -1.03 -13.41 -2.08
C LEU A 17 -1.36 -14.68 -2.88
N TYR A 18 -0.77 -14.81 -4.07
CA TYR A 18 -0.96 -15.98 -4.93
C TYR A 18 -0.46 -17.27 -4.27
N VAL A 19 0.74 -17.23 -3.67
CA VAL A 19 1.31 -18.38 -2.96
C VAL A 19 0.51 -18.70 -1.70
N ALA A 20 -0.03 -17.69 -1.01
CA ALA A 20 -0.90 -17.87 0.15
C ALA A 20 -2.32 -18.35 -0.22
N GLY A 21 -2.72 -18.23 -1.49
CA GLY A 21 -4.09 -18.48 -1.93
C GLY A 21 -5.10 -17.45 -1.38
N ASP A 22 -4.64 -16.23 -1.10
CA ASP A 22 -5.45 -15.14 -0.56
C ASP A 22 -5.78 -14.13 -1.67
N ALA A 23 -7.06 -13.84 -1.88
CA ALA A 23 -7.48 -12.94 -2.96
C ALA A 23 -7.15 -11.46 -2.69
N GLY A 24 -6.83 -11.10 -1.45
CA GLY A 24 -6.64 -9.73 -0.98
C GLY A 24 -7.96 -8.97 -0.70
N PRO A 25 -7.87 -7.68 -0.31
CA PRO A 25 -6.63 -6.91 -0.23
C PRO A 25 -5.83 -7.16 1.05
N ILE A 26 -4.51 -7.15 0.91
CA ILE A 26 -3.60 -6.97 2.07
C ILE A 26 -3.11 -5.53 2.11
N LEU A 27 -2.97 -5.01 3.33
CA LEU A 27 -2.24 -3.77 3.56
C LEU A 27 -0.75 -4.10 3.63
N CYS A 28 0.04 -3.52 2.74
CA CYS A 28 1.49 -3.68 2.70
C CYS A 28 2.20 -2.33 2.55
N SER A 29 3.51 -2.32 2.76
CA SER A 29 4.37 -1.17 2.53
C SER A 29 5.32 -1.46 1.38
N VAL A 30 5.40 -0.54 0.42
CA VAL A 30 6.30 -0.60 -0.74
C VAL A 30 6.94 0.78 -0.85
N ASP A 31 8.27 0.83 -0.81
CA ASP A 31 9.05 2.08 -0.84
C ASP A 31 8.61 3.12 0.22
N GLY A 32 8.27 2.64 1.43
CA GLY A 32 7.79 3.48 2.53
C GLY A 32 6.36 4.02 2.37
N SER A 33 5.70 3.70 1.25
CA SER A 33 4.29 4.03 1.00
C SER A 33 3.40 2.85 1.33
N ARG A 34 2.19 3.11 1.86
CA ARG A 34 1.22 2.07 2.17
C ARG A 34 0.34 1.77 0.97
N TRP A 35 0.13 0.49 0.68
CA TRP A 35 -0.66 0.02 -0.46
C TRP A 35 -1.62 -1.09 -0.05
N LEU A 36 -2.78 -1.12 -0.70
CA LEU A 36 -3.66 -2.28 -0.74
C LEU A 36 -3.34 -3.07 -2.01
N ALA A 37 -2.90 -4.31 -1.89
CA ALA A 37 -2.57 -5.20 -3.01
C ALA A 37 -3.55 -6.36 -3.09
N TRP A 38 -3.88 -6.81 -4.31
CA TRP A 38 -4.71 -7.97 -4.59
C TRP A 38 -3.92 -9.01 -5.39
N GLN A 39 -4.31 -10.28 -5.27
CA GLN A 39 -3.66 -11.39 -5.98
C GLN A 39 -3.68 -11.22 -7.51
N ASP A 40 -4.72 -10.58 -8.01
CA ASP A 40 -4.95 -10.31 -9.45
C ASP A 40 -4.01 -9.22 -10.01
N GLY A 41 -3.08 -8.69 -9.21
CA GLY A 41 -2.12 -7.65 -9.61
C GLY A 41 -2.68 -6.22 -9.51
N ARG A 42 -3.92 -6.06 -9.06
CA ARG A 42 -4.47 -4.73 -8.74
C ARG A 42 -3.79 -4.19 -7.49
N SER A 43 -3.67 -2.86 -7.42
CA SER A 43 -3.11 -2.15 -6.27
C SER A 43 -3.73 -0.77 -6.08
N LYS A 44 -3.85 -0.31 -4.83
CA LYS A 44 -4.36 1.01 -4.48
C LYS A 44 -3.49 1.66 -3.41
N LEU A 45 -3.01 2.88 -3.67
CA LEU A 45 -2.25 3.65 -2.70
C LEU A 45 -3.16 4.07 -1.53
N VAL A 46 -2.67 3.88 -0.31
CA VAL A 46 -3.30 4.36 0.91
C VAL A 46 -2.59 5.67 1.30
N VAL A 47 -3.14 6.77 0.82
CA VAL A 47 -2.78 8.10 1.31
C VAL A 47 -3.51 8.35 2.63
N ASP A 48 -2.76 8.57 3.70
CA ASP A 48 -3.29 9.13 4.94
C ASP A 48 -3.49 10.62 4.66
N ASP A 49 -4.74 11.08 4.66
CA ASP A 49 -5.16 12.44 4.31
C ASP A 49 -4.78 13.47 5.41
N VAL A 50 -3.53 13.44 5.87
CA VAL A 50 -3.02 14.32 6.94
C VAL A 50 -2.07 15.39 6.40
N ASP A 51 -2.11 15.65 5.10
CA ASP A 51 -1.52 16.84 4.49
C ASP A 51 -2.60 17.75 3.86
N ASP A 52 -3.71 17.93 4.59
CA ASP A 52 -4.57 19.13 4.46
C ASP A 52 -4.25 20.08 5.63
N VAL A 53 -3.00 20.53 5.72
CA VAL A 53 -2.63 21.74 6.50
C VAL A 53 -1.63 22.58 5.70
N ASP A 54 -2.21 23.50 4.93
CA ASP A 54 -1.79 24.89 4.77
C ASP A 54 -0.32 25.19 4.39
N ARG A 55 -0.15 25.60 3.12
CA ARG A 55 0.31 26.97 2.88
C ARG A 55 -0.57 27.67 1.87
N CYS A 56 -1.58 28.34 2.39
CA CYS A 56 -1.92 29.67 1.87
C CYS A 56 -0.73 30.63 2.09
N ILE A 57 -0.71 31.74 1.33
CA ILE A 57 0.21 32.90 1.41
C ILE A 57 1.56 32.66 0.69
N ALA A 58 2.05 33.44 -0.29
CA ALA A 58 1.86 34.82 -0.76
C ALA A 58 2.30 34.87 -2.26
N ALA A 59 2.03 35.86 -3.11
CA ALA A 59 1.49 37.21 -3.05
C ALA A 59 1.02 37.59 -4.48
#